data_AF-A0AA88J5V1-F1
#
_entry.id   AF-A0AA88J5V1-F1
#
_cell.length_a   1.000
_cell.length_b   1.000
_cell.length_c   1.000
_cell.angle_alpha   90.00
_cell.angle_beta   90.00
_cell.angle_gamma   90.00
#
_symmetry.space_group_name_H-M   'P 1'
#
loop_
_entity.id
_entity.type
_entity.pdbx_description
1 polymer ?
#
loop_
_entity_poly.entity_id
_entity_poly.type
_entity_poly.pdbx_seq_one_letter_code
_entity_poly.pdbx_strand_id
1 'polypeptide(L)'
;MDLAFVSPLYLSTGRRAVHKIKPCSSFLFPSQRVFPHKLSPCSATLSSQPTQAIEFEVENKKHDLLRAIQDTQRGLVTTADQRSSIEEALVTVEGNNRGAPIDLEKLDGTWRLHFTSAPDVLVLLEAAARLPFFQVGQIFQKFECRDQSRGGIIRNVVQWSIPTLLEEQEGATLLVSAKFDVVSVRNIYLQFEEVSFLSFTKQ
;
A
#
# COMPACT_ATOMS: atom_id res chain seq x y z
N MET A 1 42.02 14.41 -19.66
CA MET A 1 42.36 13.22 -18.86
C MET A 1 41.07 12.58 -18.41
N ASP A 2 40.74 11.34 -18.67
CA ASP A 2 41.05 10.37 -19.71
C ASP A 2 40.02 9.25 -19.46
N LEU A 3 39.55 8.61 -20.52
CA LEU A 3 38.69 7.43 -20.45
C LEU A 3 39.46 6.27 -19.79
N ALA A 4 38.77 5.36 -19.08
CA ALA A 4 38.81 3.92 -19.41
C ALA A 4 38.08 3.03 -18.39
N PHE A 5 37.41 2.04 -18.97
CA PHE A 5 36.87 0.80 -18.43
C PHE A 5 37.92 -0.07 -17.69
N VAL A 6 37.47 -1.12 -16.99
CA VAL A 6 37.79 -2.54 -17.30
C VAL A 6 37.17 -3.48 -16.24
N SER A 7 36.44 -4.49 -16.72
CA SER A 7 36.03 -5.70 -15.98
C SER A 7 37.19 -6.69 -15.82
N PRO A 8 37.06 -7.69 -14.93
CA PRO A 8 37.61 -9.01 -15.26
C PRO A 8 36.55 -10.11 -15.22
N LEU A 9 36.45 -10.83 -16.33
CA LEU A 9 35.98 -12.21 -16.39
C LEU A 9 37.03 -13.13 -15.77
N TYR A 10 36.62 -14.13 -14.98
CA TYR A 10 37.37 -15.38 -14.86
C TYR A 10 36.43 -16.58 -14.88
N LEU A 11 36.57 -17.36 -15.95
CA LEU A 11 36.04 -18.71 -16.13
C LEU A 11 37.08 -19.69 -15.57
N SER A 12 36.69 -20.61 -14.68
CA SER A 12 37.55 -21.71 -14.26
C SER A 12 36.93 -23.06 -14.63
N THR A 13 37.64 -23.78 -15.48
CA THR A 13 37.40 -25.17 -15.89
C THR A 13 38.29 -26.07 -15.04
N GLY A 14 37.73 -27.15 -14.48
CA GLY A 14 38.49 -28.14 -13.71
C GLY A 14 37.89 -29.53 -13.84
N ARG A 15 38.60 -30.42 -14.55
CA ARG A 15 38.26 -31.83 -14.82
C ARG A 15 38.66 -32.75 -13.66
N ARG A 16 37.74 -33.69 -13.34
CA ARG A 16 37.90 -35.16 -13.22
C ARG A 16 38.85 -35.74 -12.14
N ALA A 17 38.30 -36.60 -11.28
CA ALA A 17 39.03 -37.73 -10.70
C ALA A 17 38.14 -38.99 -10.66
N VAL A 18 38.70 -40.08 -11.18
CA VAL A 18 38.14 -41.42 -11.33
C VAL A 18 38.67 -42.27 -10.19
N HIS A 19 37.82 -43.07 -9.53
CA HIS A 19 38.30 -44.22 -8.75
C HIS A 19 37.64 -45.51 -9.24
N LYS A 20 38.53 -46.47 -9.55
CA LYS A 20 38.29 -47.81 -10.07
C LYS A 20 38.24 -48.78 -8.89
N ILE A 21 37.25 -49.69 -8.84
CA ILE A 21 37.36 -50.98 -8.14
C ILE A 21 36.80 -52.08 -9.05
N LYS A 22 37.51 -53.22 -9.07
CA LYS A 22 37.46 -54.38 -9.99
C LYS A 22 36.32 -55.38 -9.67
N PRO A 23 36.08 -56.39 -10.55
CA PRO A 23 34.81 -57.10 -10.72
C PRO A 23 34.75 -58.47 -10.03
N CYS A 24 33.53 -59.01 -9.91
CA CYS A 24 33.28 -60.45 -9.87
C CYS A 24 32.12 -60.80 -10.81
N SER A 25 32.32 -61.84 -11.61
CA SER A 25 31.43 -62.36 -12.65
C SER A 25 30.68 -63.60 -12.18
N SER A 26 29.43 -63.77 -12.62
CA SER A 26 28.88 -65.08 -13.02
C SER A 26 27.55 -64.93 -13.79
N PHE A 27 27.48 -65.66 -14.91
CA PHE A 27 26.33 -65.91 -15.78
C PHE A 27 25.39 -66.96 -15.10
N LEU A 28 24.09 -67.19 -15.38
CA LEU A 28 23.32 -67.44 -16.61
C LEU A 28 21.77 -67.39 -16.30
N PHE A 29 20.97 -66.77 -17.21
CA PHE A 29 19.60 -67.03 -17.76
C PHE A 29 18.47 -67.82 -17.01
N PRO A 30 17.17 -67.79 -17.45
CA PRO A 30 16.39 -66.82 -18.25
C PRO A 30 14.92 -66.54 -17.76
N SER A 31 14.27 -65.56 -18.40
CA SER A 31 12.82 -65.46 -18.69
C SER A 31 11.82 -65.22 -17.53
N GLN A 32 11.22 -64.02 -17.49
CA GLN A 32 9.79 -63.84 -17.86
C GLN A 32 9.29 -62.41 -17.62
N ARG A 33 8.61 -61.91 -18.66
CA ARG A 33 7.47 -60.98 -18.67
C ARG A 33 7.57 -59.64 -17.93
N VAL A 34 7.73 -58.61 -18.76
CA VAL A 34 7.34 -57.21 -18.53
C VAL A 34 5.82 -57.11 -18.44
N PHE A 35 5.30 -56.47 -17.37
CA PHE A 35 4.15 -55.56 -17.43
C PHE A 35 4.35 -54.46 -16.36
N PRO A 36 4.12 -53.17 -16.69
CA PRO A 36 4.58 -52.06 -15.85
C PRO A 36 3.54 -51.74 -14.77
N HIS A 37 3.96 -51.76 -13.50
CA HIS A 37 3.23 -51.06 -12.46
C HIS A 37 3.41 -49.56 -12.66
N LYS A 38 2.35 -48.88 -13.12
CA LYS A 38 2.29 -47.42 -13.18
C LYS A 38 2.40 -46.87 -11.76
N LEU A 39 3.60 -46.45 -11.36
CA LEU A 39 3.75 -45.48 -10.28
C LEU A 39 3.32 -44.14 -10.89
N SER A 40 2.19 -43.62 -10.43
CA SER A 40 1.82 -42.23 -10.70
C SER A 40 2.80 -41.34 -9.95
N PRO A 41 3.58 -40.47 -10.63
CA PRO A 41 4.21 -39.37 -9.94
C PRO A 41 3.08 -38.39 -9.64
N CYS A 42 2.67 -38.32 -8.38
CA CYS A 42 1.88 -37.19 -7.89
C CYS A 42 2.73 -35.94 -8.10
N SER A 43 2.50 -35.26 -9.20
CA SER A 43 3.16 -34.00 -9.52
C SER A 43 2.47 -32.94 -8.68
N ALA A 44 3.05 -32.62 -7.52
CA ALA A 44 2.68 -31.44 -6.78
C ALA A 44 3.15 -30.22 -7.57
N THR A 45 2.22 -29.60 -8.30
CA THR A 45 2.45 -28.31 -8.95
C THR A 45 2.54 -27.22 -7.87
N LEU A 46 3.74 -27.02 -7.31
CA LEU A 46 4.08 -25.81 -6.56
C LEU A 46 4.63 -24.78 -7.54
N SER A 47 3.76 -24.07 -8.24
CA SER A 47 4.23 -23.01 -9.16
C SER A 47 3.22 -21.87 -9.30
N SER A 48 2.88 -21.26 -8.15
CA SER A 48 2.23 -19.94 -8.09
C SER A 48 2.63 -19.12 -6.85
N GLN A 49 3.67 -19.53 -6.11
CA GLN A 49 3.92 -19.07 -4.74
C GLN A 49 4.61 -17.71 -4.55
N PRO A 50 5.54 -17.21 -5.41
CA PRO A 50 6.30 -16.02 -5.06
C PRO A 50 5.47 -14.74 -5.06
N THR A 51 4.55 -14.57 -6.02
CA THR A 51 3.72 -13.35 -6.12
C THR A 51 2.68 -13.27 -4.99
N GLN A 52 2.04 -14.39 -4.66
CA GLN A 52 1.05 -14.44 -3.56
C GLN A 52 1.69 -14.18 -2.20
N ALA A 53 2.91 -14.66 -1.97
CA ALA A 53 3.64 -14.40 -0.73
C ALA A 53 3.99 -12.90 -0.57
N ILE A 54 4.40 -12.24 -1.66
CA ILE A 54 4.70 -10.79 -1.65
C ILE A 54 3.43 -9.97 -1.40
N GLU A 55 2.33 -10.28 -2.08
CA GLU A 55 1.05 -9.59 -1.87
C GLU A 55 0.55 -9.74 -0.42
N PHE A 56 0.68 -10.94 0.15
CA PHE A 56 0.33 -11.19 1.54
C PHE A 56 1.21 -10.39 2.52
N GLU A 57 2.51 -10.28 2.25
CA GLU A 57 3.42 -9.47 3.06
C GLU A 57 3.06 -7.97 3.03
N VAL A 58 2.73 -7.46 1.83
CA VAL A 58 2.26 -6.07 1.66
C VAL A 58 0.98 -5.83 2.46
N GLU A 59 0.04 -6.76 2.41
CA GLU A 59 -1.23 -6.63 3.12
C GLU A 59 -1.04 -6.67 4.66
N ASN A 60 -0.14 -7.51 5.17
CA ASN A 60 0.21 -7.51 6.58
C ASN A 60 0.80 -6.17 7.02
N LYS A 61 1.72 -5.59 6.24
CA LYS A 61 2.30 -4.27 6.55
C LYS A 61 1.25 -3.17 6.58
N LYS A 62 0.27 -3.19 5.67
CA LYS A 62 -0.87 -2.26 5.71
C LYS A 62 -1.72 -2.47 6.97
N HIS A 63 -1.97 -3.72 7.34
CA HIS A 63 -2.73 -4.05 8.54
C HIS A 63 -2.01 -3.56 9.81
N ASP A 64 -0.69 -3.69 9.89
CA ASP A 64 0.11 -3.18 11.00
C ASP A 64 0.02 -1.65 11.10
N LEU A 65 0.06 -0.93 9.98
CA LEU A 65 -0.19 0.52 9.96
C LEU A 65 -1.61 0.86 10.45
N LEU A 66 -2.64 0.14 10.00
CA LEU A 66 -4.02 0.35 10.45
C LEU A 66 -4.19 0.08 11.95
N ARG A 67 -3.46 -0.89 12.51
CA ARG A 67 -3.43 -1.17 13.94
C ARG A 67 -2.76 -0.04 14.71
N ALA A 68 -1.63 0.47 14.21
CA ALA A 68 -0.89 1.55 14.86
C ALA A 68 -1.71 2.85 15.00
N ILE A 69 -2.66 3.10 14.08
CA ILE A 69 -3.47 4.33 14.09
C ILE A 69 -4.81 4.21 14.83
N GLN A 70 -5.25 3.01 15.20
CA GLN A 70 -6.64 2.74 15.65
C GLN A 70 -7.07 3.61 16.84
N ASP A 71 -6.19 3.80 17.82
CA ASP A 71 -6.50 4.50 19.09
C ASP A 71 -6.01 5.95 19.11
N THR A 72 -5.83 6.57 17.93
CA THR A 72 -5.31 7.94 17.81
C THR A 72 -6.38 9.02 17.64
N GLN A 73 -7.65 8.62 17.52
CA GLN A 73 -8.76 9.51 17.15
C GLN A 73 -8.44 10.36 15.90
N ARG A 74 -8.02 9.68 14.82
CA ARG A 74 -7.60 10.32 13.55
C ARG A 74 -6.40 11.27 13.71
N GLY A 75 -5.57 11.06 14.72
CA GLY A 75 -4.40 11.89 14.98
C GLY A 75 -4.54 12.81 16.20
N LEU A 76 -5.76 13.09 16.66
CA LEU A 76 -6.03 14.09 17.71
C LEU A 76 -5.34 13.81 19.04
N VAL A 77 -5.27 12.54 19.47
CA VAL A 77 -4.70 12.14 20.77
C VAL A 77 -3.38 11.38 20.64
N THR A 78 -2.67 11.55 19.53
CA THR A 78 -1.44 10.79 19.23
C THR A 78 -0.29 11.23 20.14
N THR A 79 0.32 10.29 20.86
CA THR A 79 1.55 10.54 21.63
C THR A 79 2.79 10.56 20.75
N ALA A 80 3.91 11.05 21.28
CA ALA A 80 5.19 11.02 20.56
C ALA A 80 5.63 9.59 20.20
N ASP A 81 5.46 8.64 21.11
CA ASP A 81 5.83 7.23 20.89
C ASP A 81 4.93 6.57 19.83
N GLN A 82 3.62 6.84 19.89
CA GLN A 82 2.67 6.37 18.88
C GLN A 82 3.00 6.98 17.51
N ARG A 83 3.30 8.28 17.46
CA ARG A 83 3.73 8.96 16.23
C ARG A 83 4.96 8.30 15.63
N SER A 84 5.98 8.01 16.45
CA SER A 84 7.18 7.30 15.99
C SER A 84 6.84 5.93 15.40
N SER A 85 5.95 5.18 16.07
CA SER A 85 5.52 3.85 15.63
C SER A 85 4.73 3.90 14.31
N ILE A 86 3.87 4.91 14.15
CA ILE A 86 3.09 5.14 12.93
C ILE A 86 4.02 5.52 11.76
N GLU A 87 4.99 6.41 11.99
CA GLU A 87 5.96 6.83 10.97
C GLU A 87 6.81 5.63 10.50
N GLU A 88 7.25 4.76 11.41
CA GLU A 88 7.97 3.53 11.06
C GLU A 88 7.11 2.55 10.24
N ALA A 89 5.85 2.35 10.64
CA ALA A 89 4.91 1.50 9.89
C ALA A 89 4.61 2.07 8.50
N LEU A 90 4.48 3.40 8.37
CA LEU A 90 4.26 4.09 7.10
C LEU A 90 5.45 3.86 6.15
N VAL A 91 6.68 4.09 6.63
CA VAL A 91 7.92 3.86 5.87
C VAL A 91 8.01 2.39 5.42
N THR A 92 7.57 1.46 6.26
CA THR A 92 7.54 0.03 5.94
C THR A 92 6.55 -0.30 4.80
N VAL A 93 5.37 0.32 4.79
CA VAL A 93 4.39 0.18 3.71
C VAL A 93 4.92 0.81 2.41
N GLU A 94 5.44 2.03 2.48
CA GLU A 94 6.02 2.75 1.33
C GLU A 94 7.24 2.03 0.74
N GLY A 95 7.97 1.29 1.58
CA GLY A 95 9.11 0.47 1.19
C GLY A 95 8.79 -0.57 0.11
N ASN A 96 7.54 -1.07 0.05
CA ASN A 96 7.14 -2.09 -0.91
C ASN A 96 6.95 -1.54 -2.33
N ASN A 97 6.69 -0.24 -2.47
CA ASN A 97 6.53 0.41 -3.78
C ASN A 97 7.78 1.21 -4.16
N ARG A 98 8.97 0.74 -3.75
CA ARG A 98 10.22 1.50 -3.86
C ARG A 98 10.56 1.83 -5.32
N GLY A 99 10.31 3.08 -5.70
CA GLY A 99 10.79 3.67 -6.96
C GLY A 99 9.77 3.67 -8.09
N ALA A 100 8.59 3.06 -7.89
CA ALA A 100 7.49 3.20 -8.83
C ALA A 100 6.95 4.66 -8.78
N PRO A 101 6.66 5.28 -9.93
CA PRO A 101 6.01 6.58 -9.98
C PRO A 101 4.57 6.47 -9.46
N ILE A 102 4.00 7.62 -9.06
CA ILE A 102 2.57 7.73 -8.74
C ILE A 102 1.76 7.23 -9.94
N ASP A 103 0.88 6.28 -9.66
CA ASP A 103 -0.07 5.72 -10.62
C ASP A 103 -1.39 6.47 -10.48
N LEU A 104 -1.64 7.41 -11.41
CA LEU A 104 -2.81 8.29 -11.36
C LEU A 104 -4.13 7.53 -11.53
N GLU A 105 -4.12 6.40 -12.24
CA GLU A 105 -5.29 5.54 -12.41
C GLU A 105 -5.64 4.84 -11.09
N LYS A 106 -4.64 4.40 -10.34
CA LYS A 106 -4.86 3.84 -8.99
C LYS A 106 -5.22 4.91 -7.97
N LEU A 107 -4.76 6.15 -8.17
CA LEU A 107 -5.05 7.28 -7.29
C LEU A 107 -6.46 7.84 -7.52
N ASP A 108 -7.00 7.79 -8.74
CA ASP A 108 -8.37 8.23 -9.07
C ASP A 108 -9.39 7.48 -8.20
N GLY A 109 -10.20 8.23 -7.45
CA GLY A 109 -11.18 7.64 -6.55
C GLY A 109 -11.40 8.42 -5.26
N THR A 110 -12.19 7.82 -4.38
CA THR A 110 -12.58 8.42 -3.10
C THR A 110 -11.81 7.75 -1.97
N TRP A 111 -10.99 8.52 -1.27
CA TRP A 111 -10.14 8.06 -0.18
C TRP A 111 -10.69 8.52 1.14
N ARG A 112 -10.79 7.62 2.11
CA ARG A 112 -11.16 8.00 3.48
C ARG A 112 -9.89 8.38 4.24
N LEU A 113 -9.89 9.56 4.83
CA LEU A 113 -8.82 9.96 5.75
C LEU A 113 -8.93 9.09 7.01
N HIS A 114 -7.86 8.40 7.38
CA HIS A 114 -7.81 7.56 8.58
C HIS A 114 -6.99 8.17 9.70
N PHE A 115 -5.93 8.88 9.34
CA PHE A 115 -4.99 9.53 10.23
C PHE A 115 -4.47 10.81 9.58
N THR A 116 -4.23 11.85 10.37
CA THR A 116 -3.56 13.07 9.91
C THR A 116 -2.75 13.69 11.05
N SER A 117 -1.62 14.30 10.70
CA SER A 117 -0.85 15.18 11.57
C SER A 117 -0.98 16.66 11.18
N ALA A 118 -1.86 16.98 10.20
CA ALA A 118 -2.05 18.34 9.71
C ALA A 118 -2.75 19.21 10.76
N PRO A 119 -2.12 20.30 11.23
CA PRO A 119 -2.63 21.09 12.35
C PRO A 119 -4.02 21.68 12.06
N ASP A 120 -4.25 22.17 10.84
CA ASP A 120 -5.54 22.78 10.46
C ASP A 120 -6.71 21.80 10.59
N VAL A 121 -6.48 20.52 10.31
CA VAL A 121 -7.50 19.47 10.47
C VAL A 121 -7.62 19.07 11.95
N LEU A 122 -6.51 19.00 12.68
CA LEU A 122 -6.53 18.66 14.10
C LEU A 122 -7.32 19.69 14.93
N VAL A 123 -7.22 20.99 14.61
CA VAL A 123 -8.04 22.04 15.26
C VAL A 123 -9.53 21.79 15.05
N LEU A 124 -9.94 21.36 13.86
CA LEU A 124 -11.34 21.02 13.57
C LEU A 124 -11.82 19.82 14.41
N LEU A 125 -10.98 18.78 14.52
CA LEU A 125 -11.29 17.59 15.32
C LEU A 125 -11.32 17.92 16.83
N GLU A 126 -10.41 18.77 17.30
CA GLU A 126 -10.37 19.25 18.68
C GLU A 126 -11.63 20.06 19.01
N ALA A 127 -12.09 20.92 18.10
CA ALA A 127 -13.35 21.64 18.24
C ALA A 127 -14.54 20.67 18.38
N ALA A 128 -14.57 19.60 17.59
CA ALA A 128 -15.61 18.57 17.68
C ALA A 128 -15.56 17.76 18.98
N ALA A 129 -14.35 17.55 19.54
CA ALA A 129 -14.20 16.89 20.83
C ALA A 129 -14.63 17.77 22.01
N ARG A 130 -14.48 19.10 21.89
CA ARG A 130 -14.80 20.06 22.97
C ARG A 130 -16.24 20.55 22.96
N LEU A 131 -16.83 20.71 21.79
CA LEU A 131 -18.16 21.29 21.63
C LEU A 131 -19.19 20.16 21.56
N PRO A 132 -20.06 19.98 22.57
CA PRO A 132 -21.01 18.86 22.64
C PRO A 132 -22.05 18.87 21.51
N PHE A 133 -22.21 20.01 20.86
CA PHE A 133 -23.11 20.22 19.75
C PHE A 133 -22.40 20.18 18.38
N PHE A 134 -21.10 19.94 18.27
CA PHE A 134 -20.41 19.92 16.98
C PHE A 134 -19.82 18.54 16.74
N GLN A 135 -20.27 17.86 15.68
CA GLN A 135 -19.79 16.52 15.34
C GLN A 135 -19.13 16.56 13.97
N VAL A 136 -17.93 15.98 13.86
CA VAL A 136 -17.25 15.77 12.58
C VAL A 136 -17.41 14.31 12.19
N GLY A 137 -17.97 14.09 11.00
CA GLY A 137 -18.17 12.78 10.42
C GLY A 137 -16.91 12.22 9.75
N GLN A 138 -17.12 11.36 8.75
CA GLN A 138 -16.03 10.86 7.94
C GLN A 138 -15.49 11.98 7.03
N ILE A 139 -14.15 12.09 6.97
CA ILE A 139 -13.46 12.98 6.05
C ILE A 139 -13.01 12.16 4.84
N PHE A 140 -13.39 12.63 3.66
CA PHE A 140 -13.01 12.02 2.40
C PHE A 140 -12.20 12.97 1.54
N GLN A 141 -11.33 12.41 0.72
CA GLN A 141 -10.57 13.12 -0.30
C GLN A 141 -10.82 12.41 -1.63
N LYS A 142 -11.47 13.11 -2.55
CA LYS A 142 -11.72 12.59 -3.90
C LYS A 142 -10.65 13.10 -4.84
N PHE A 143 -9.93 12.19 -5.46
CA PHE A 143 -9.00 12.47 -6.55
C PHE A 143 -9.72 12.26 -7.88
N GLU A 144 -9.66 13.27 -8.73
CA GLU A 144 -10.17 13.27 -10.10
C GLU A 144 -8.96 13.46 -11.03
N CYS A 145 -8.42 12.34 -11.51
CA CYS A 145 -7.22 12.25 -12.33
C CYS A 145 -7.53 12.00 -13.81
N ARG A 146 -8.80 11.71 -14.15
CA ARG A 146 -9.20 11.25 -15.50
C ARG A 146 -8.68 12.16 -16.61
N ASP A 147 -8.10 11.52 -17.63
CA ASP A 147 -7.53 12.13 -18.84
C ASP A 147 -6.30 13.04 -18.62
N GLN A 148 -5.71 13.06 -17.41
CA GLN A 148 -4.56 13.89 -17.08
C GLN A 148 -3.30 13.05 -16.83
N SER A 149 -2.19 13.44 -17.46
CA SER A 149 -0.91 12.72 -17.36
C SER A 149 -0.02 13.20 -16.21
N ARG A 150 -0.33 14.35 -15.60
CA ARG A 150 0.56 15.03 -14.65
C ARG A 150 -0.15 15.70 -13.47
N GLY A 151 -1.45 15.54 -13.30
CA GLY A 151 -2.20 16.26 -12.28
C GLY A 151 -3.67 15.90 -12.25
N GLY A 152 -4.45 16.72 -11.55
CA GLY A 152 -5.89 16.53 -11.44
C GLY A 152 -6.53 17.52 -10.48
N ILE A 153 -7.75 17.20 -10.08
CA ILE A 153 -8.50 17.95 -9.06
C ILE A 153 -8.63 17.07 -7.83
N ILE A 154 -8.44 17.67 -6.66
CA ILE A 154 -8.71 17.08 -5.35
C ILE A 154 -9.86 17.81 -4.70
N ARG A 155 -10.82 17.05 -4.17
CA ARG A 155 -11.93 17.56 -3.37
C ARG A 155 -11.87 16.97 -1.98
N ASN A 156 -11.56 17.79 -0.99
CA ASN A 156 -11.68 17.42 0.41
C ASN A 156 -13.13 17.64 0.84
N VAL A 157 -13.77 16.58 1.31
CA VAL A 157 -15.16 16.55 1.73
C VAL A 157 -15.19 16.26 3.23
N VAL A 158 -15.62 17.23 4.01
CA VAL A 158 -15.76 17.13 5.46
C VAL A 158 -17.23 17.30 5.82
N GLN A 159 -17.86 16.23 6.28
CA GLN A 159 -19.22 16.28 6.79
C GLN A 159 -19.21 16.61 8.28
N TRP A 160 -20.07 17.52 8.70
CA TRP A 160 -20.28 17.86 10.10
C TRP A 160 -21.76 18.13 10.38
N SER A 161 -22.16 18.00 11.64
CA SER A 161 -23.55 18.26 12.09
C SER A 161 -23.56 19.05 13.40
N ILE A 162 -24.66 19.80 13.60
CA ILE A 162 -24.93 20.51 14.85
C ILE A 162 -26.29 20.08 15.43
N PRO A 163 -26.36 19.01 16.24
CA PRO A 163 -27.63 18.39 16.64
C PRO A 163 -28.60 19.28 17.43
N THR A 164 -28.18 20.43 17.95
CA THR A 164 -29.00 21.30 18.81
C THR A 164 -29.38 22.64 18.18
N LEU A 165 -28.76 23.03 17.05
CA LEU A 165 -29.09 24.26 16.30
C LEU A 165 -29.67 23.96 14.92
N LEU A 166 -29.38 22.79 14.38
CA LEU A 166 -30.01 22.21 13.22
C LEU A 166 -30.96 21.11 13.73
N GLU A 167 -32.07 20.82 13.05
CA GLU A 167 -32.91 19.68 13.42
C GLU A 167 -32.06 18.40 13.49
N GLU A 168 -32.43 17.39 14.28
CA GLU A 168 -31.60 16.19 14.58
C GLU A 168 -31.07 15.46 13.33
N GLN A 169 -31.60 15.78 12.13
CA GLN A 169 -31.25 15.24 10.83
C GLN A 169 -30.48 16.20 9.90
N GLU A 170 -30.08 17.39 10.36
CA GLU A 170 -29.52 18.45 9.51
C GLU A 170 -28.04 18.75 9.85
N GLY A 171 -27.24 18.95 8.79
CA GLY A 171 -25.80 19.15 8.87
C GLY A 171 -25.25 19.94 7.70
N ALA A 172 -23.94 20.09 7.65
CA ALA A 172 -23.26 20.78 6.57
C ALA A 172 -22.05 20.00 6.07
N THR A 173 -21.78 20.13 4.79
CA THR A 173 -20.60 19.58 4.13
C THR A 173 -19.71 20.74 3.73
N LEU A 174 -18.50 20.76 4.29
CA LEU A 174 -17.41 21.60 3.81
C LEU A 174 -16.73 20.88 2.65
N LEU A 175 -16.73 21.52 1.49
CA LEU A 175 -16.05 21.05 0.29
C LEU A 175 -14.93 22.04 -0.05
N VAL A 176 -13.70 21.54 -0.03
CA VAL A 176 -12.51 22.31 -0.41
C VAL A 176 -11.93 21.69 -1.68
N SER A 177 -11.87 22.48 -2.75
CA SER A 177 -11.31 22.06 -4.04
C SER A 177 -9.89 22.60 -4.19
N ALA A 178 -8.99 21.75 -4.67
CA ALA A 178 -7.62 22.09 -5.00
C ALA A 178 -7.23 21.44 -6.34
N LYS A 179 -6.38 22.11 -7.10
CA LYS A 179 -5.63 21.46 -8.19
C LYS A 179 -4.39 20.81 -7.62
N PHE A 180 -3.93 19.74 -8.27
CA PHE A 180 -2.63 19.18 -7.96
C PHE A 180 -1.81 18.86 -9.19
N ASP A 181 -0.50 18.94 -9.02
CA ASP A 181 0.50 18.60 -10.03
C ASP A 181 1.49 17.59 -9.45
N VAL A 182 1.85 16.58 -10.24
CA VAL A 182 2.92 15.64 -9.91
C VAL A 182 4.26 16.35 -10.10
N VAL A 183 4.95 16.61 -8.99
CA VAL A 183 6.23 17.35 -8.96
C VAL A 183 7.44 16.45 -8.80
N SER A 184 7.25 15.20 -8.36
CA SER A 184 8.30 14.18 -8.31
C SER A 184 7.71 12.79 -8.49
N VAL A 185 8.57 11.76 -8.48
CA VAL A 185 8.16 10.35 -8.51
C VAL A 185 7.12 10.02 -7.41
N ARG A 186 7.13 10.75 -6.28
CA ARG A 186 6.26 10.47 -5.12
C ARG A 186 5.56 11.68 -4.52
N ASN A 187 5.81 12.88 -5.04
CA ASN A 187 5.26 14.09 -4.46
C ASN A 187 4.30 14.75 -5.44
N ILE A 188 3.20 15.22 -4.88
CA ILE A 188 2.26 16.12 -5.55
C ILE A 188 2.31 17.49 -4.86
N TYR A 189 2.14 18.54 -5.65
CA TYR A 189 1.94 19.90 -5.18
C TYR A 189 0.45 20.21 -5.21
N LEU A 190 -0.08 20.90 -4.20
CA LEU A 190 -1.49 21.27 -4.10
C LEU A 190 -1.64 22.79 -4.20
N GLN A 191 -2.61 23.23 -4.99
CA GLN A 191 -3.05 24.62 -5.07
C GLN A 191 -4.55 24.69 -4.77
N PHE A 192 -4.90 25.25 -3.61
CA PHE A 192 -6.30 25.44 -3.22
C PHE A 192 -6.97 26.53 -4.06
N GLU A 193 -8.18 26.25 -4.56
CA GLU A 193 -8.90 27.14 -5.45
C GLU A 193 -10.19 27.68 -4.82
N GLU A 194 -10.98 26.80 -4.21
CA GLU A 194 -12.34 27.13 -3.78
C GLU A 194 -12.70 26.43 -2.47
N VAL A 195 -13.42 27.17 -1.62
CA VAL A 195 -14.05 26.65 -0.41
C VAL A 195 -15.55 26.89 -0.53
N SER A 196 -16.34 25.83 -0.43
CA SER A 196 -17.80 25.89 -0.51
C SER A 196 -18.44 25.15 0.67
N PHE A 197 -19.61 25.63 1.08
CA PHE A 197 -20.41 25.04 2.15
C PHE A 197 -21.76 24.61 1.58
N LEU A 198 -22.17 23.38 1.86
CA LEU A 198 -23.45 22.82 1.44
C LEU A 198 -24.20 22.37 2.70
N SER A 199 -25.36 22.98 2.99
CA SER A 199 -26.27 22.44 3.99
C SER A 199 -27.00 21.22 3.42
N PHE A 200 -27.29 20.24 4.28
CA PHE A 200 -28.11 19.10 3.91
C PHE A 200 -29.06 18.73 5.04
N THR A 201 -30.27 18.36 4.66
CA THR A 201 -31.31 17.81 5.53
C THR A 201 -31.46 16.34 5.14
N LYS A 202 -31.20 15.39 6.06
CA LYS A 202 -31.53 13.99 5.80
C LYS A 202 -33.05 13.84 5.81
N GLN A 203 -33.64 13.46 4.68
CA GLN A 203 -35.05 13.04 4.57
C GLN A 203 -35.29 11.71 5.29
#